data_AF-A0A964QRF4-F1
#
_entry.id   AF-A0A964QRF4-F1
#
_cell.length_a   1.000
_cell.length_b   1.000
_cell.length_c   1.000
_cell.angle_alpha   90.00
_cell.angle_beta   90.00
_cell.angle_gamma   90.00
#
_symmetry.space_group_name_H-M   'P 1'
#
loop_
_entity.id
_entity.type
_entity.pdbx_description
1 polymer ?
#
loop_
_entity_poly.entity_id
_entity_poly.type
_entity_poly.pdbx_seq_one_letter_code
_entity_poly.pdbx_strand_id
1 'polypeptide(L)'
;MRKRISKNPEANEPQTLREAVPPFGTKEEVEPMVRTQIYLSKAEHEFVQSESARRDEPMAAVIRAFIEEKMVIPDHVWQQNPLLDPPADDPAFAGHEDGGINHDHFVSGSPKKYKKANGKWIWKRLE
;
A
#
# COMPACT_ATOMS: atom_id res chain seq x y z
N MET A 1 -18.59 24.53 -48.27
CA MET A 1 -18.98 23.10 -48.31
C MET A 1 -18.26 22.35 -47.19
N ARG A 2 -19.01 21.79 -46.23
CA ARG A 2 -18.49 21.15 -45.01
C ARG A 2 -18.03 19.72 -45.33
N LYS A 3 -16.76 19.39 -45.07
CA LYS A 3 -16.24 18.01 -45.11
C LYS A 3 -16.81 17.25 -43.91
N ARG A 4 -17.47 16.12 -44.15
CA ARG A 4 -17.90 15.18 -43.10
C ARG A 4 -16.66 14.50 -42.53
N ILE A 5 -16.41 14.68 -41.25
CA ILE A 5 -15.43 13.87 -40.51
C ILE A 5 -16.12 12.53 -40.24
N SER A 6 -15.63 11.47 -40.86
CA SER A 6 -16.05 10.10 -40.59
C SER A 6 -15.69 9.76 -39.14
N LYS A 7 -16.69 9.49 -38.30
CA LYS A 7 -16.48 8.96 -36.94
C LYS A 7 -16.18 7.47 -37.09
N ASN A 8 -14.95 7.06 -36.75
CA ASN A 8 -14.64 5.65 -36.52
C ASN A 8 -15.53 5.10 -35.39
N PRO A 9 -16.19 3.95 -35.55
CA PRO A 9 -16.89 3.28 -34.47
C PRO A 9 -15.91 2.31 -33.80
N GLU A 10 -15.08 2.80 -32.87
CA GLU A 10 -14.47 1.87 -31.92
C GLU A 10 -15.56 1.43 -30.94
N ALA A 11 -16.05 0.24 -31.21
CA ALA A 11 -17.01 -0.50 -30.43
C ALA A 11 -16.50 -0.62 -28.99
N ASN A 12 -17.10 0.16 -28.09
CA ASN A 12 -17.70 -0.25 -26.83
C ASN A 12 -17.26 -1.62 -26.25
N GLU A 13 -15.97 -1.83 -26.01
CA GLU A 13 -15.52 -2.99 -25.24
C GLU A 13 -15.88 -2.78 -23.77
N PRO A 14 -16.56 -3.74 -23.10
CA PRO A 14 -16.82 -3.65 -21.68
C PRO A 14 -15.47 -3.63 -20.96
N GLN A 15 -15.20 -2.55 -20.23
CA GLN A 15 -14.04 -2.45 -19.34
C GLN A 15 -14.14 -3.57 -18.29
N THR A 16 -13.41 -4.64 -18.56
CA THR A 16 -13.24 -5.78 -17.65
C THR A 16 -12.25 -5.37 -16.58
N LEU A 17 -12.42 -5.90 -15.36
CA LEU A 17 -11.49 -5.68 -14.27
C LEU A 17 -10.10 -6.18 -14.70
N ARG A 18 -9.20 -5.26 -15.07
CA ARG A 18 -7.80 -5.60 -15.33
C ARG A 18 -7.13 -5.78 -13.98
N GLU A 19 -6.51 -6.95 -13.81
CA GLU A 19 -5.62 -7.24 -12.69
C GLU A 19 -4.54 -6.14 -12.66
N ALA A 20 -4.49 -5.41 -11.56
CA ALA A 20 -3.55 -4.31 -11.40
C ALA A 20 -2.15 -4.90 -11.29
N VAL A 21 -1.39 -4.86 -12.39
CA VAL A 21 0.07 -5.03 -12.34
C VAL A 21 0.60 -3.91 -11.44
N PRO A 22 1.27 -4.21 -10.30
CA PRO A 22 1.80 -3.15 -9.46
C PRO A 22 2.89 -2.40 -10.24
N PRO A 23 2.87 -1.05 -10.25
CA PRO A 23 3.87 -0.27 -10.96
C PRO A 23 5.10 -0.12 -10.07
N PHE A 24 5.88 -1.18 -9.88
CA PHE A 24 7.21 -1.03 -9.31
C PHE A 24 8.24 -1.24 -10.41
N GLY A 25 8.32 -0.22 -11.27
CA GLY A 25 9.52 0.01 -12.06
C GLY A 25 10.64 0.40 -11.09
N THR A 26 11.73 -0.35 -11.14
CA THR A 26 12.99 -0.10 -10.43
C THR A 26 13.57 1.25 -10.86
N LYS A 27 13.17 2.33 -10.19
CA LYS A 27 14.05 3.46 -9.97
C LYS A 27 14.66 3.21 -8.59
N GLU A 28 15.98 3.20 -8.50
CA GLU A 28 16.64 3.40 -7.21
C GLU A 28 16.27 4.80 -6.74
N GLU A 29 15.14 4.90 -6.04
CA GLU A 29 14.76 6.09 -5.30
C GLU A 29 15.77 6.18 -4.15
N VAL A 30 16.74 7.09 -4.28
CA VAL A 30 17.51 7.53 -3.12
C VAL A 30 16.47 8.08 -2.15
N GLU A 31 16.18 7.31 -1.10
CA GLU A 31 15.15 7.68 -0.14
C GLU A 31 15.40 9.12 0.35
N PRO A 32 14.37 9.98 0.39
CA PRO A 32 14.55 11.36 0.81
C PRO A 32 15.06 11.40 2.25
N MET A 33 16.26 11.95 2.44
CA MET A 33 16.87 12.05 3.78
C MET A 33 16.05 12.98 4.68
N VAL A 34 15.42 12.39 5.71
CA VAL A 34 14.63 13.14 6.70
C VAL A 34 15.53 13.66 7.81
N ARG A 35 15.53 14.98 8.02
CA ARG A 35 16.25 15.61 9.14
C ARG A 35 15.36 15.63 10.38
N THR A 36 15.78 14.94 11.43
CA THR A 36 15.08 14.89 12.73
C THR A 36 15.90 15.59 13.80
N GLN A 37 15.25 16.37 14.67
CA GLN A 37 15.87 16.94 15.87
C GLN A 37 15.60 16.02 17.05
N ILE A 38 16.66 15.60 17.74
CA ILE A 38 16.57 14.79 18.97
C ILE A 38 17.26 15.54 20.10
N TYR A 39 16.65 15.52 21.28
CA TYR A 39 17.23 16.08 22.49
C TYR A 39 17.84 14.93 23.30
N LEU A 40 19.13 15.04 23.60
CA LEU A 40 19.86 14.08 24.40
C LEU A 40 20.17 14.69 25.76
N SER A 41 20.10 13.87 26.80
CA SER A 41 20.73 14.20 28.08
C SER A 41 22.25 14.30 27.91
N LYS A 42 22.92 14.94 28.89
CA LYS A 42 24.38 15.07 28.87
C LYS A 42 25.09 13.70 28.80
N ALA A 43 24.61 12.72 29.57
CA ALA A 43 25.19 11.38 29.60
C ALA A 43 25.04 10.65 28.25
N GLU A 44 23.90 10.78 27.59
CA GLU A 44 23.66 10.18 26.27
C GLU A 44 24.53 10.84 25.19
N HIS A 45 24.70 12.17 25.25
CA HIS A 45 25.59 12.87 24.33
C HIS A 45 27.06 12.43 24.51
N GLU A 46 27.54 12.35 25.75
CA GLU A 46 28.90 11.87 26.06
C GLU A 46 29.11 10.42 25.60
N PHE A 47 28.09 9.57 25.76
CA PHE A 47 28.12 8.21 25.25
C PHE A 47 28.29 8.16 23.72
N VAL A 48 27.45 8.88 22.97
CA VAL A 48 27.54 8.91 21.50
C VAL A 48 28.88 9.49 21.04
N GLN A 49 29.40 10.50 21.74
CA GLN A 49 30.70 11.07 21.45
C GLN A 49 31.84 10.06 21.67
N SER A 50 31.79 9.29 22.76
CA SER A 50 32.78 8.24 23.04
C SER A 50 32.73 7.10 22.01
N GLU A 51 31.54 6.70 21.57
CA GLU A 51 31.36 5.66 20.55
C GLU A 51 31.82 6.14 19.18
N SER A 52 31.57 7.41 18.85
CA SER A 52 32.07 8.06 17.64
C SER A 52 33.61 8.04 17.58
N ALA A 53 34.27 8.39 18.70
CA ALA A 53 35.73 8.33 18.80
C ALA A 53 36.27 6.88 18.74
N ARG A 54 35.54 5.90 19.32
CA ARG A 54 35.94 4.49 19.31
C ARG A 54 35.86 3.85 17.92
N ARG A 55 34.87 4.26 17.11
CA ARG A 55 34.60 3.68 15.79
C ARG A 55 35.21 4.48 14.63
N ASP A 56 35.77 5.65 14.91
CA ASP A 56 36.25 6.62 13.90
C ASP A 56 35.15 7.01 12.89
N GLU A 57 33.93 7.17 13.40
CA GLU A 57 32.74 7.51 12.61
C GLU A 57 32.09 8.79 13.15
N PRO A 58 31.43 9.61 12.31
CA PRO A 58 30.71 10.77 12.80
C PRO A 58 29.54 10.35 13.70
N MET A 59 29.25 11.14 14.75
CA MET A 59 28.14 10.86 15.69
C MET A 59 26.80 10.57 15.00
N ALA A 60 26.53 11.22 13.85
CA ALA A 60 25.31 10.97 13.06
C ALA A 60 25.27 9.58 12.40
N ALA A 61 26.41 8.97 12.08
CA ALA A 61 26.47 7.60 11.59
C ALA A 61 26.23 6.62 12.75
N VAL A 62 26.85 6.87 13.91
CA VAL A 62 26.65 6.08 15.12
C VAL A 62 25.17 6.06 15.55
N ILE A 63 24.51 7.24 15.57
CA ILE A 63 23.09 7.35 15.89
C ILE A 63 22.24 6.56 14.88
N ARG A 64 22.53 6.66 13.58
CA ARG A 64 21.81 5.92 12.55
C ARG A 64 21.97 4.41 12.72
N ALA A 65 23.18 3.93 12.95
CA ALA A 65 23.43 2.51 13.18
C ALA A 65 22.65 1.96 14.39
N PHE A 66 22.59 2.72 15.50
CA PHE A 66 21.79 2.33 16.66
C PHE A 66 20.29 2.31 16.36
N ILE A 67 19.79 3.29 15.61
CA ILE A 67 18.38 3.33 15.20
C ILE A 67 18.08 2.14 14.29
N GLU A 68 18.90 1.89 13.27
CA GLU A 68 18.74 0.77 12.35
C GLU A 68 18.69 -0.56 13.11
N GLU A 69 19.64 -0.81 14.01
CA GLU A 69 19.68 -2.02 14.83
C GLU A 69 18.37 -2.25 15.61
N LYS A 70 17.77 -1.19 16.17
CA LYS A 70 16.55 -1.28 16.98
C LYS A 70 15.25 -1.21 16.17
N MET A 71 15.31 -0.67 14.96
CA MET A 71 14.15 -0.53 14.07
C MET A 71 13.97 -1.72 13.14
N VAL A 72 14.90 -2.68 13.12
CA VAL A 72 14.68 -3.98 12.47
C VAL A 72 13.58 -4.72 13.24
N ILE A 73 12.39 -4.77 12.65
CA ILE A 73 11.29 -5.62 13.11
C ILE A 73 11.52 -7.00 12.50
N PRO A 74 11.75 -8.06 13.30
CA PRO A 74 11.95 -9.39 12.77
C PRO A 74 10.70 -9.90 12.01
N ASP A 75 10.91 -10.61 10.89
CA ASP A 75 9.80 -11.11 10.07
C ASP A 75 8.80 -11.99 10.84
N HIS A 76 9.28 -12.73 11.84
CA HIS A 76 8.42 -13.58 12.68
C HIS A 76 7.38 -12.78 13.47
N VAL A 77 7.64 -11.49 13.77
CA VAL A 77 6.69 -10.63 14.47
C VAL A 77 5.44 -10.40 13.62
N TRP A 78 5.60 -10.28 12.30
CA TRP A 78 4.47 -10.14 11.38
C TRP A 78 3.67 -11.43 11.23
N GLN A 79 4.36 -12.57 11.19
CA GLN A 79 3.74 -13.90 11.02
C GLN A 79 2.99 -14.37 12.27
N GLN A 80 3.37 -13.87 13.45
CA GLN A 80 2.76 -14.23 14.74
C GLN A 80 1.82 -13.14 15.26
N ASN A 81 1.51 -12.13 14.45
CA ASN A 81 0.65 -11.03 14.87
C ASN A 81 -0.83 -11.48 14.86
N PRO A 82 -1.50 -11.61 16.01
CA PRO A 82 -2.89 -12.07 16.06
C PRO A 82 -3.87 -11.13 15.35
N LEU A 83 -3.48 -9.86 15.12
CA LEU A 83 -4.28 -8.91 14.36
C LEU A 83 -4.26 -9.18 12.85
N LEU A 84 -3.30 -9.95 12.37
CA LEU A 84 -3.14 -10.33 10.97
C LEU A 84 -3.59 -11.78 10.71
N ASP A 85 -4.00 -12.50 11.75
CA ASP A 85 -4.57 -13.83 11.59
C ASP A 85 -5.85 -13.73 10.74
N PRO A 86 -6.11 -14.74 9.87
CA PRO A 86 -7.37 -14.78 9.16
C PRO A 86 -8.52 -14.76 10.17
N PRO A 87 -9.61 -14.04 9.88
CA PRO A 87 -10.81 -14.11 10.71
C PRO A 87 -11.22 -15.58 10.89
N ALA A 88 -11.68 -15.95 12.08
CA ALA A 88 -12.20 -17.30 12.30
C ALA A 88 -13.30 -17.60 11.28
N ASP A 89 -13.20 -18.76 10.61
CA ASP A 89 -14.24 -19.22 9.68
C ASP A 89 -15.56 -19.37 10.45
N ASP A 90 -16.50 -18.46 10.21
CA ASP A 90 -17.86 -18.53 10.72
C ASP A 90 -18.76 -19.17 9.64
N PRO A 91 -19.21 -20.42 9.81
CA PRO A 91 -20.09 -21.07 8.85
C PRO A 91 -21.45 -20.37 8.67
N ALA A 92 -21.84 -19.53 9.63
CA ALA A 92 -23.06 -18.73 9.54
C ALA A 92 -22.86 -17.41 8.77
N PHE A 93 -21.61 -17.02 8.48
CA PHE A 93 -21.31 -15.82 7.72
C PHE A 93 -21.52 -16.05 6.22
N ALA A 94 -22.68 -15.62 5.71
CA ALA A 94 -22.98 -15.60 4.29
C ALA A 94 -22.65 -14.22 3.68
N GLY A 95 -21.38 -14.01 3.34
CA GLY A 95 -20.93 -12.80 2.64
C GLY A 95 -21.42 -12.71 1.19
N HIS A 96 -21.48 -11.49 0.65
CA HIS A 96 -21.74 -11.28 -0.78
C HIS A 96 -20.47 -11.52 -1.59
N GLU A 97 -20.56 -12.32 -2.66
CA GLU A 97 -19.46 -12.60 -3.59
C GLU A 97 -18.84 -11.29 -4.17
N ASP A 98 -19.67 -10.27 -4.38
CA ASP A 98 -19.27 -8.96 -4.89
C ASP A 98 -19.08 -7.89 -3.82
N GLY A 99 -19.00 -8.28 -2.53
CA GLY A 99 -18.87 -7.35 -1.41
C GLY A 99 -17.67 -6.40 -1.53
N GLY A 100 -16.52 -6.89 -1.99
CA GLY A 100 -15.31 -6.07 -2.14
C GLY A 100 -15.38 -5.05 -3.28
N ILE A 101 -16.14 -5.32 -4.34
CA ILE A 101 -16.22 -4.47 -5.54
C ILE A 101 -17.48 -3.59 -5.57
N ASN A 102 -18.53 -3.99 -4.85
CA ASN A 102 -19.79 -3.30 -4.71
C ASN A 102 -20.08 -2.92 -3.26
N HIS A 103 -19.03 -2.71 -2.45
CA HIS A 103 -19.15 -2.37 -1.03
C HIS A 103 -20.16 -1.26 -0.75
N ASP A 104 -20.09 -0.16 -1.52
CA ASP A 104 -21.02 0.98 -1.39
C ASP A 104 -22.49 0.56 -1.56
N HIS A 105 -22.80 -0.44 -2.40
CA HIS A 105 -24.16 -0.92 -2.57
C HIS A 105 -24.69 -1.59 -1.30
N PHE A 106 -23.87 -2.41 -0.65
CA PHE A 106 -24.27 -3.17 0.53
C PHE A 106 -24.28 -2.32 1.80
N VAL A 107 -23.41 -1.30 1.89
CA VAL A 107 -23.36 -0.40 3.06
C VAL A 107 -24.37 0.75 2.95
N SER A 108 -24.53 1.34 1.77
CA SER A 108 -25.29 2.59 1.59
C SER A 108 -26.51 2.48 0.68
N GLY A 109 -26.76 1.32 0.06
CA GLY A 109 -27.86 1.14 -0.90
C GLY A 109 -27.60 1.74 -2.29
N SER A 110 -26.39 2.26 -2.55
CA SER A 110 -25.99 2.81 -3.85
C SER A 110 -26.13 1.77 -4.98
N PRO A 111 -26.38 2.16 -6.24
CA PRO A 111 -26.39 1.20 -7.35
C PRO A 111 -25.07 0.43 -7.50
N LYS A 112 -25.14 -0.87 -7.80
CA LYS A 112 -23.95 -1.70 -8.05
C LYS A 112 -23.11 -1.15 -9.20
N LYS A 113 -21.80 -0.98 -8.96
CA LYS A 113 -20.82 -0.51 -9.95
C LYS A 113 -20.38 -1.63 -10.88
N TYR A 114 -20.36 -2.87 -10.43
CA TYR A 114 -19.96 -4.03 -11.22
C TYR A 114 -21.05 -5.09 -11.26
N LYS A 115 -21.19 -5.76 -12.41
CA LYS A 115 -22.08 -6.94 -12.56
C LYS A 115 -21.30 -8.10 -13.18
N LYS A 116 -21.65 -9.32 -12.80
CA LYS A 116 -21.06 -10.54 -13.38
C LYS A 116 -21.72 -10.84 -14.72
N ALA A 117 -20.95 -10.89 -15.80
CA ALA A 117 -21.38 -11.29 -17.13
C ALA A 117 -20.36 -12.26 -17.73
N ASN A 118 -20.81 -13.44 -18.17
CA ASN A 118 -19.94 -14.50 -18.71
C ASN A 118 -18.76 -14.85 -17.79
N GLY A 119 -19.02 -14.92 -16.48
CA GLY A 119 -17.99 -15.21 -15.46
C GLY A 119 -17.02 -14.07 -15.17
N LYS A 120 -17.11 -12.92 -15.86
CA LYS A 120 -16.26 -11.74 -15.65
C LYS A 120 -17.04 -10.59 -15.02
N TRP A 121 -16.41 -9.86 -14.12
CA TRP A 121 -16.96 -8.62 -13.57
C TRP A 121 -16.78 -7.48 -14.58
N ILE A 122 -17.89 -6.89 -15.00
CA ILE A 122 -17.92 -5.75 -15.93
C ILE A 122 -18.49 -4.53 -15.24
N TRP A 123 -17.92 -3.36 -15.54
CA TRP A 123 -18.43 -2.10 -15.02
C TRP A 123 -19.82 -1.80 -15.58
N LYS A 124 -20.76 -1.47 -14.69
CA LYS A 124 -22.12 -1.06 -15.03
C LYS A 124 -22.07 0.44 -15.31
N ARG A 125 -22.12 0.81 -16.59
CA ARG A 125 -22.33 2.21 -16.99
C ARG A 125 -23.69 2.64 -16.43
N LEU A 126 -23.69 3.68 -15.60
CA LEU A 126 -24.92 4.34 -15.15
C LEU A 126 -25.60 4.92 -16.39
N GLU A 127 -26.83 4.47 -16.65
CA GLU A 127 -27.74 5.06 -17.64
C GLU A 127 -28.50 6.24 -17.00
#